data_AF-A0A522N8Z2-F1
#
_entry.id   AF-A0A522N8Z2-F1
#
_cell.length_a   1.000
_cell.length_b   1.000
_cell.length_c   1.000
_cell.angle_alpha   90.00
_cell.angle_beta   90.00
_cell.angle_gamma   90.00
#
_symmetry.space_group_name_H-M   'P 1'
#
loop_
_entity.id
_entity.type
_entity.pdbx_description
1 polymer ?
#
loop_
_entity_poly.entity_id
_entity_poly.type
_entity_poly.pdbx_seq_one_letter_code
_entity_poly.pdbx_strand_id
1 'polypeptide(L)' 'GGVIINDYPTLRVDNFPYGGVKDSGLGREGVRYAMAEMSEPRTLVLRTR' A
#
# COMPACT_ATOMS: atom_id res chain seq x y z
N GLY A 1 -10.26 -0.26 5.12
CA GLY A 1 -10.67 -1.66 4.93
C GLY A 1 -9.64 -2.61 5.53
N GLY A 2 -9.22 -2.37 6.76
CA GLY A 2 -8.51 -3.34 7.59
C GLY A 2 -9.38 -3.68 8.79
N VAL A 3 -9.15 -4.83 9.40
CA VAL A 3 -9.83 -5.24 10.65
C VAL A 3 -8.77 -5.27 11.74
N ILE A 4 -9.05 -4.59 12.84
CA ILE A 4 -8.22 -4.58 14.03
C ILE A 4 -8.95 -5.40 15.09
N ILE A 5 -8.25 -6.37 15.69
CA ILE A 5 -8.83 -7.27 16.69
C ILE A 5 -8.45 -6.76 18.07
N ASN A 6 -9.45 -6.62 18.95
CA ASN A 6 -9.28 -6.20 20.35
C ASN A 6 -8.69 -4.79 20.55
N ASP A 7 -8.80 -3.91 19.55
CA ASP A 7 -8.36 -2.52 19.65
C ASP A 7 -9.23 -1.59 18.78
N TYR A 8 -9.05 -0.28 18.90
CA TYR A 8 -9.87 0.73 18.23
C TYR A 8 -9.56 0.86 16.72
N PRO A 9 -10.56 1.17 15.87
CA PRO A 9 -10.37 1.26 14.42
C PRO A 9 -9.54 2.47 13.96
N THR A 10 -9.33 3.46 14.82
CA THR A 10 -8.44 4.60 14.56
C THR A 10 -6.95 4.25 14.72
N LEU A 11 -6.61 3.01 15.10
CA LEU A 11 -5.23 2.59 15.23
C LEU A 11 -4.58 2.61 13.85
N ARG A 12 -3.58 3.47 13.73
CA ARG A 12 -2.78 3.65 12.51
C ARG A 12 -1.31 3.63 12.90
N VAL A 13 -0.57 2.75 12.26
CA VAL A 13 0.89 2.70 12.31
C VAL A 13 1.40 2.99 10.91
N ASP A 14 2.36 3.89 10.77
CA ASP A 14 2.74 4.46 9.46
C ASP A 14 3.25 3.45 8.43
N ASN A 15 3.74 2.29 8.89
CA ASN A 15 4.20 1.23 7.99
C ASN A 15 3.09 0.24 7.61
N PHE A 16 1.94 0.26 8.27
CA PHE A 16 0.83 -0.64 7.96
C PHE A 16 0.08 -0.17 6.71
N PRO A 17 -0.51 -1.09 5.93
CA PRO A 17 -1.36 -0.71 4.81
C PRO A 17 -2.59 0.03 5.31
N TYR A 18 -2.75 1.28 4.90
CA TYR A 18 -3.91 2.10 5.27
C TYR A 18 -4.72 2.47 4.03
N GLY A 19 -6.05 2.44 4.11
CA GLY A 19 -6.91 2.81 2.97
C GLY A 19 -8.28 2.14 2.99
N GLY A 20 -9.23 2.76 2.29
CA GLY A 20 -10.64 2.37 2.23
C GLY A 20 -10.96 1.34 1.14
N VAL A 21 -12.23 0.95 1.08
CA VAL A 21 -12.85 0.26 -0.07
C VAL A 21 -14.23 0.88 -0.29
N LYS A 22 -14.84 0.70 -1.47
CA LYS A 22 -16.13 1.32 -1.85
C LYS A 22 -16.01 2.86 -1.81
N ASP A 23 -17.01 3.54 -1.26
CA ASP A 23 -17.03 5.01 -1.15
C ASP A 23 -15.96 5.57 -0.20
N SER A 24 -15.25 4.71 0.54
CA SER A 24 -14.16 5.11 1.43
C SER A 24 -12.80 5.29 0.74
N GLY A 25 -12.70 5.04 -0.57
CA GLY A 25 -11.50 5.32 -1.37
C GLY A 25 -10.93 4.12 -2.15
N LEU A 26 -9.87 4.41 -2.91
CA LEU A 26 -9.12 3.48 -3.77
C LEU A 26 -7.62 3.62 -3.49
N GLY A 27 -6.87 2.52 -3.55
CA GLY A 27 -5.43 2.51 -3.24
C GLY A 27 -5.12 2.20 -1.77
N ARG A 28 -3.84 2.16 -1.43
CA ARG A 28 -3.35 1.90 -0.06
C ARG A 28 -2.11 2.74 0.23
N GLU A 29 -2.16 3.50 1.31
CA GLU A 29 -1.04 4.20 1.91
C GLU A 29 -0.23 3.28 2.85
N GLY A 30 0.82 3.86 3.43
CA GLY A 30 1.85 3.18 4.22
C GLY A 30 3.14 3.10 3.40
N VAL A 31 4.30 3.30 4.02
CA VAL A 31 5.58 3.59 3.33
C VAL A 31 5.80 2.69 2.10
N ARG A 32 5.72 1.37 2.26
CA ARG A 32 5.92 0.41 1.16
C ARG A 32 4.85 0.49 0.07
N TYR A 33 3.59 0.70 0.43
CA TYR A 33 2.47 0.70 -0.50
C TYR A 33 2.43 2.01 -1.29
N ALA A 34 2.69 3.14 -0.62
CA ALA A 34 2.84 4.44 -1.25
C ALA A 34 4.02 4.44 -2.24
N MET A 35 5.17 3.85 -1.88
CA MET A 35 6.30 3.71 -2.80
C MET A 35 5.94 2.90 -4.05
N ALA A 36 5.13 1.84 -3.90
CA ALA A 36 4.70 1.03 -5.03
C ALA A 36 3.69 1.76 -5.93
N GLU A 37 2.80 2.59 -5.35
CA GLU A 37 1.83 3.38 -6.11
C GLU A 37 2.48 4.58 -6.83
N MET A 38 3.52 5.17 -6.23
CA MET A 38 4.26 6.31 -6.79
C MET A 38 5.40 5.91 -7.73
N SER A 39 5.66 4.62 -7.93
CA SER A 39 6.76 4.13 -8.76
C SER A 39 6.28 3.23 -9.87
N GLU A 40 6.87 3.37 -11.06
CA GLU A 40 6.65 2.45 -12.18
C GLU A 40 7.84 1.50 -12.34
N PRO A 41 7.60 0.18 -12.45
CA PRO A 41 8.67 -0.78 -12.68
C PRO A 41 9.27 -0.58 -14.08
N ARG A 42 10.58 -0.32 -14.14
CA ARG A 42 11.32 -0.23 -15.40
C ARG A 42 12.06 -1.54 -15.66
N THR A 43 11.60 -2.26 -16.68
CA THR A 43 12.19 -3.56 -17.07
C THR A 43 13.43 -3.33 -17.92
N LEU A 44 14.54 -3.94 -17.53
CA LEU A 44 15.78 -3.96 -18.30
C LEU A 44 16.03 -5.39 -18.81
N VAL A 45 16.09 -5.56 -20.13
CA VAL A 45 16.42 -6.84 -20.76
C VAL A 45 17.81 -6.74 -21.39
N LEU A 46 18.72 -7.60 -20.94
CA LEU A 46 20.07 -7.71 -21.47
C LEU A 46 20.25 -9.09 -22.10
N ARG A 47 20.60 -9.10 -23.40
CA ARG A 47 21.02 -10.32 -24.07
C ARG A 47 22.54 -10.42 -24.00
N THR A 48 23.03 -11.29 -23.13
CA THR A 48 24.44 -11.73 -23.16
C THR A 48 24.60 -12.82 -24.22
N ARG A 49 25.76 -12.84 -24.88
CA ARG A 49 26.09 -13.68 -26.05
C ARG A 49 25.68 -15.13 -25.90
#